data_AF-A0A8I0HCB1-F1
#
_entry.id   AF-A0A8I0HCB1-F1
#
_cell.length_a   1.000
_cell.length_b   1.000
_cell.length_c   1.000
_cell.angle_alpha   90.00
_cell.angle_beta   90.00
_cell.angle_gamma   90.00
#
_symmetry.space_group_name_H-M   'P 1'
#
loop_
_entity.id
_entity.type
_entity.pdbx_description
1 polymer ?
#
loop_
_entity_poly.entity_id
_entity_poly.type
_entity_poly.pdbx_seq_one_letter_code
_entity_poly.pdbx_strand_id
1 'polypeptide(L)'
;WDEMKKDNYAWWTKRIKAMSELYDIIRIDHFRGFDSYYAIPAKDKTAKNGKWKQGPGMDLFNQLEKKLGKLPIIVEDLGFLTD
;
A
#
# COMPACT_ATOMS: atom_id res chain seq x y z
N TRP A 1 3.69 3.66 8.48
CA TRP A 1 4.52 3.80 7.26
C TRP A 1 5.92 4.28 7.57
N ASP A 2 6.08 5.28 8.44
CA ASP A 2 7.39 5.79 8.86
C ASP A 2 8.39 4.71 9.31
N GLU A 3 7.96 3.76 10.15
CA GLU A 3 8.86 2.67 10.57
C GLU A 3 9.28 1.76 9.42
N MET A 4 8.35 1.43 8.51
CA MET A 4 8.68 0.67 7.31
C MET A 4 9.57 1.47 6.35
N LYS A 5 9.50 2.80 6.35
CA LYS A 5 10.38 3.63 5.53
C LYS A 5 11.84 3.52 5.98
N LYS A 6 12.10 3.34 7.28
CA LYS A 6 13.48 3.22 7.83
C LYS A 6 14.25 2.04 7.26
N ASP A 7 13.57 0.95 6.88
CA ASP A 7 14.18 -0.25 6.31
C ASP A 7 13.93 -0.40 4.79
N ASN A 8 13.54 0.70 4.12
CA ASN A 8 13.16 0.73 2.71
C ASN A 8 12.07 -0.30 2.39
N TYR A 9 11.06 -0.39 3.24
CA TYR A 9 9.87 -1.22 3.11
C TYR A 9 10.21 -2.71 2.95
N ALA A 10 11.11 -3.22 3.80
CA ALA A 10 11.62 -4.60 3.69
C ALA A 10 10.49 -5.64 3.77
N TRP A 11 9.51 -5.41 4.64
CA TRP A 11 8.32 -6.28 4.75
C TRP A 11 7.53 -6.33 3.44
N TRP A 12 7.23 -5.17 2.85
CA TRP A 12 6.48 -5.11 1.59
C TRP A 12 7.26 -5.71 0.43
N THR A 13 8.57 -5.49 0.38
CA THR A 13 9.43 -6.10 -0.64
C THR A 13 9.31 -7.63 -0.60
N LYS A 14 9.42 -8.23 0.59
CA LYS A 14 9.30 -9.68 0.76
C LYS A 14 7.91 -10.18 0.35
N ARG A 15 6.85 -9.47 0.73
CA ARG A 15 5.47 -9.80 0.39
C ARG A 15 5.24 -9.81 -1.12
N ILE A 16 5.64 -8.73 -1.80
CA ILE A 16 5.46 -8.61 -3.26
C ILE A 16 6.30 -9.64 -4.01
N LYS A 17 7.55 -9.86 -3.59
CA LYS A 17 8.41 -10.90 -4.19
C LYS A 17 7.77 -12.29 -4.11
N ALA A 18 7.28 -12.68 -2.93
CA ALA A 18 6.61 -13.97 -2.76
C ALA A 18 5.37 -14.09 -3.66
N MET A 19 4.61 -13.01 -3.83
CA MET A 19 3.44 -13.03 -4.72
C MET A 19 3.84 -13.11 -6.20
N SER A 20 4.93 -12.46 -6.63
CA SER A 20 5.41 -12.54 -8.01
C SER A 20 5.96 -13.92 -8.40
N GLU A 21 6.33 -14.74 -7.41
CA GLU A 21 6.73 -16.14 -7.64
C GLU A 21 5.52 -17.06 -7.83
N LEU A 22 4.33 -16.63 -7.40
CA LEU A 22 3.09 -17.41 -7.45
C LEU A 22 2.15 -16.98 -8.57
N TYR A 23 2.19 -15.70 -8.96
CA TYR A 23 1.23 -15.10 -9.88
C TYR A 23 1.93 -14.25 -10.93
N ASP A 24 1.47 -14.33 -12.17
CA ASP A 24 1.96 -13.50 -13.28
C ASP A 24 1.55 -12.03 -13.13
N ILE A 25 0.45 -11.76 -12.42
CA ILE A 25 -0.09 -10.42 -12.21
C ILE A 25 -0.55 -10.31 -10.76
N ILE A 26 -0.18 -9.21 -10.11
CA ILE A 26 -0.57 -8.94 -8.72
C ILE A 26 -1.58 -7.79 -8.72
N ARG A 27 -2.82 -8.07 -8.33
CA ARG A 27 -3.79 -7.03 -8.00
C ARG A 27 -3.60 -6.59 -6.55
N ILE A 28 -3.36 -5.30 -6.32
CA ILE A 28 -3.34 -4.75 -4.96
C ILE A 28 -4.69 -4.07 -4.68
N ASP A 29 -5.45 -4.66 -3.77
CA ASP A 29 -6.73 -4.15 -3.30
C ASP A 29 -6.55 -2.85 -2.49
N HIS A 30 -7.52 -1.94 -2.60
CA HIS A 30 -7.56 -0.68 -1.88
C HIS A 30 -6.30 0.18 -2.07
N PHE A 31 -5.87 0.35 -3.34
CA PHE A 31 -4.62 1.02 -3.67
C PHE A 31 -4.52 2.44 -3.13
N ARG A 32 -5.64 3.16 -3.04
CA ARG A 32 -5.71 4.48 -2.41
C ARG A 32 -5.11 4.50 -0.99
N GLY A 33 -5.18 3.40 -0.24
CA GLY A 33 -4.57 3.30 1.09
C GLY A 33 -3.06 3.57 1.12
N PHE A 34 -2.37 3.50 -0.03
CA PHE A 34 -0.99 3.91 -0.16
C PHE A 34 -0.82 5.42 -0.36
N ASP A 35 -1.77 6.12 -0.98
CA ASP A 35 -1.77 7.58 -0.97
C ASP A 35 -2.23 8.10 0.39
N SER A 36 -3.44 7.70 0.80
CA SER A 36 -4.08 8.11 2.03
C SER A 36 -4.98 6.99 2.57
N TYR A 37 -4.92 6.72 3.87
CA TYR A 37 -5.74 5.71 4.52
C TYR A 37 -6.58 6.30 5.64
N TYR A 38 -7.76 5.73 5.85
CA TYR A 38 -8.68 6.19 6.89
C TYR A 38 -8.44 5.40 8.18
N ALA A 39 -7.96 6.09 9.22
CA ALA A 39 -7.58 5.49 10.49
C ALA A 39 -8.65 5.74 11.56
N ILE A 40 -9.24 4.65 12.07
CA ILE A 40 -10.29 4.69 13.09
C ILE A 40 -9.66 4.35 14.47
N PRO A 41 -9.98 5.09 15.54
CA PRO A 41 -9.53 4.73 16.89
C PRO A 41 -9.99 3.32 17.27
N ALA A 42 -9.08 2.52 17.84
CA ALA A 42 -9.34 1.09 18.09
C ALA A 42 -10.54 0.80 19.03
N LYS A 43 -10.96 1.78 19.84
CA LYS A 43 -12.08 1.63 20.78
C LYS A 43 -13.43 2.03 20.19
N ASP A 44 -13.46 2.58 18.97
CA ASP A 44 -14.69 3.05 18.34
C ASP A 44 -15.49 1.87 17.77
N LYS A 45 -16.82 1.90 17.97
CA LYS A 45 -17.73 0.86 17.47
C LYS A 45 -18.10 1.03 15.99
N THR A 46 -17.78 2.17 15.39
CA THR A 46 -18.12 2.50 14.00
C THR A 46 -17.00 3.28 13.34
N ALA A 47 -16.95 3.31 12.01
CA ALA A 47 -15.95 4.06 11.27
C ALA A 47 -16.10 5.59 11.34
N LYS A 48 -17.22 6.13 11.85
CA LYS A 48 -17.59 7.55 11.68
C LYS A 48 -16.55 8.57 12.16
N ASN A 49 -15.76 8.25 13.18
CA ASN A 49 -14.81 9.18 13.81
C ASN A 49 -13.35 8.96 13.36
N GLY A 50 -13.13 8.25 12.26
CA GLY A 50 -11.79 8.10 11.70
C GLY A 50 -11.24 9.39 11.11
N LYS A 51 -9.94 9.39 10.83
CA LYS A 51 -9.24 10.49 10.18
C LYS A 51 -8.40 9.98 9.02
N TRP A 52 -8.37 10.73 7.94
CA TRP A 52 -7.42 10.50 6.85
C TRP A 52 -5.99 10.71 7.35
N LYS A 53 -5.10 9.80 6.97
CA LYS A 53 -3.67 9.85 7.23
C LYS A 53 -2.92 9.57 5.93
N GLN A 54 -1.84 10.29 5.71
CA GLN A 54 -0.98 10.07 4.55
C GLN A 54 -0.36 8.67 4.61
N GLY A 55 -0.45 7.94 3.51
CA GLY A 55 0.30 6.72 3.25
C GLY A 55 1.72 7.00 2.76
N PRO A 56 2.45 5.97 2.28
CA PRO A 56 3.82 6.10 1.79
C PRO A 56 3.89 6.73 0.39
N GLY A 57 2.76 6.87 -0.30
CA GLY A 57 2.67 7.30 -1.69
C GLY A 57 3.52 6.43 -2.62
N MET A 58 4.07 7.08 -3.64
CA MET A 58 4.94 6.44 -4.63
C MET A 58 6.29 5.97 -4.08
N ASP A 59 6.69 6.40 -2.88
CA ASP A 59 7.98 6.00 -2.30
C ASP A 59 8.07 4.48 -2.09
N LEU A 60 6.97 3.85 -1.66
CA LEU A 60 6.88 2.38 -1.57
C LEU A 60 7.12 1.72 -2.93
N PHE A 61 6.39 2.15 -3.96
CA PHE A 61 6.43 1.54 -5.29
C PHE A 61 7.78 1.74 -5.97
N ASN A 62 8.39 2.93 -5.80
CA ASN A 62 9.73 3.20 -6.27
C ASN A 62 10.77 2.27 -5.63
N GLN A 63 10.64 1.97 -4.32
CA GLN A 63 11.53 1.03 -3.64
C GLN A 63 11.30 -0.42 -4.07
N LEU A 64 10.05 -0.82 -4.33
CA LEU A 64 9.73 -2.12 -4.86
C LEU A 64 10.32 -2.32 -6.26
N GLU A 65 10.14 -1.35 -7.16
CA GLU A 65 10.68 -1.40 -8.52
C GLU A 65 12.21 -1.44 -8.53
N LYS A 66 12.88 -0.64 -7.67
CA LYS A 66 14.33 -0.69 -7.52
C LYS A 66 14.86 -2.06 -7.09
N LYS A 67 14.11 -2.80 -6.27
CA LYS A 67 14.56 -4.08 -5.69
C LYS A 67 14.13 -5.31 -6.49
N LEU A 68 12.98 -5.24 -7.15
CA LEU A 68 12.35 -6.40 -7.81
C LEU A 68 12.23 -6.22 -9.33
N GLY A 69 12.57 -5.04 -9.86
CA GLY A 69 12.36 -4.69 -11.26
C GLY A 69 10.92 -4.27 -11.55
N LYS A 70 10.58 -4.16 -12.84
CA LYS A 70 9.22 -3.80 -13.27
C LYS A 70 8.26 -4.93 -12.90
N LEU A 71 7.33 -4.65 -11.99
CA LEU A 71 6.36 -5.62 -11.52
C LEU A 71 5.02 -5.44 -12.24
N PRO A 72 4.37 -6.53 -12.70
CA PRO A 72 3.04 -6.49 -13.30
C PRO A 72 1.96 -6.31 -12.22
N ILE A 73 1.87 -5.09 -11.67
CA ILE A 73 0.90 -4.71 -10.65
C ILE A 73 -0.31 -4.06 -11.32
N ILE A 74 -1.51 -4.55 -11.00
CA ILE A 74 -2.78 -3.87 -11.28
C ILE A 74 -3.28 -3.27 -9.97
N VAL A 75 -3.73 -2.02 -10.04
CA VAL A 75 -4.25 -1.30 -8.88
C VAL A 75 -5.77 -1.35 -8.90
N GLU A 76 -6.36 -1.64 -7.74
CA GLU A 76 -7.80 -1.52 -7.53
C GLU A 76 -8.11 -0.07 -7.13
N ASP A 77 -8.87 0.64 -7.98
CA ASP A 77 -9.15 2.08 -7.89
C ASP A 77 -10.65 2.39 -7.80
N LEU A 78 -11.50 1.45 -7.37
CA LEU A 78 -12.94 1.69 -7.23
C LEU A 78 -13.22 2.51 -5.95
N GLY A 79 -14.20 3.43 -6.04
CA GLY A 79 -14.69 4.22 -4.90
C GLY A 79 -14.18 5.66 -4.88
N PHE A 80 -14.13 6.28 -3.69
CA PHE A 80 -13.78 7.71 -3.53
C PHE A 80 -12.32 7.95 -3.93
N LEU A 81 -12.09 8.70 -5.00
CA LEU A 81 -10.78 9.10 -5.47
C LEU A 81 -10.54 10.57 -5.09
N THR A 82 -9.29 10.92 -4.85
CA THR A 82 -8.84 12.31 -4.65
C THR A 82 -7.93 12.67 -5.80
N ASP A 83 -8.02 13.92 -6.28
CA ASP A 83 -7.23 14.46 -7.39
C ASP A 83 -5.73 14.58 -7.05
#